data_AF-A0A4D9DAB4-F1
#
_entry.id   AF-A0A4D9DAB4-F1
#
_cell.length_a   1.000
_cell.length_b   1.000
_cell.length_c   1.000
_cell.angle_alpha   90.00
_cell.angle_beta   90.00
_cell.angle_gamma   90.00
#
_symmetry.space_group_name_H-M   'P 1'
#
loop_
_entity.id
_entity.type
_entity.pdbx_description
1 polymer ?
#
loop_
_entity_poly.entity_id
_entity_poly.type
_entity_poly.pdbx_seq_one_letter_code
_entity_poly.pdbx_strand_id
1 'polypeptide(L)'
;MGVAFFAANKGNGFTANLTINYKRPIICGTEVKVLARVERIEGRKVFLRAEIRDAKDEAVLYTEATSLFITSQSPLLTGPKKVDIS
;
A
#
# COMPACT_ATOMS: atom_id res chain seq x y z
N MET A 1 4.94 2.20 -0.18
CA MET A 1 3.66 1.49 0.00
C MET A 1 3.37 1.14 1.45
N GLY A 2 4.30 0.50 2.20
CA GLY A 2 4.05 0.14 3.61
C GLY A 2 3.64 1.31 4.51
N VAL A 3 4.29 2.47 4.37
CA VAL A 3 3.90 3.70 5.10
C VAL A 3 2.47 4.14 4.76
N ALA A 4 2.07 4.09 3.48
CA ALA A 4 0.71 4.42 3.07
C ALA A 4 -0.32 3.41 3.59
N PHE A 5 0.04 2.12 3.68
CA PHE A 5 -0.79 1.12 4.34
C PHE A 5 -0.96 1.41 5.83
N PHE A 6 0.14 1.74 6.53
CA PHE A 6 0.08 2.09 7.95
C PHE A 6 -0.79 3.34 8.19
N ALA A 7 -0.65 4.36 7.35
CA ALA A 7 -1.47 5.57 7.36
C ALA A 7 -2.96 5.31 7.09
N ALA A 8 -3.33 4.16 6.51
CA ALA A 8 -4.72 3.74 6.35
C ALA A 8 -5.40 3.34 7.68
N ASN A 9 -4.64 3.31 8.79
CA ASN A 9 -5.12 2.99 10.14
C ASN A 9 -5.88 1.65 10.23
N LYS A 10 -5.35 0.62 9.55
CA LYS A 10 -5.90 -0.75 9.55
C LYS A 10 -5.11 -1.74 10.42
N GLY A 11 -4.24 -1.21 11.28
CA GLY A 11 -3.34 -2.01 12.11
C GLY A 11 -2.18 -2.61 11.33
N ASN A 12 -1.66 -3.73 11.82
CA ASN A 12 -0.56 -4.44 11.16
C ASN A 12 -1.07 -5.19 9.92
N GLY A 13 -0.18 -5.45 8.98
CA GLY A 13 -0.49 -6.21 7.78
C GLY A 13 0.75 -6.56 7.00
N PHE A 14 0.56 -7.40 6.00
CA PHE A 14 1.63 -7.95 5.18
C PHE A 14 1.37 -7.65 3.70
N THR A 15 2.43 -7.47 2.93
CA THR A 15 2.33 -7.36 1.47
C THR A 15 1.97 -8.72 0.90
N ALA A 16 0.84 -8.82 0.22
CA ALA A 16 0.42 -10.04 -0.49
C ALA A 16 0.74 -9.97 -1.98
N ASN A 17 0.65 -8.79 -2.59
CA ASN A 17 1.08 -8.57 -3.97
C ASN A 17 1.71 -7.19 -4.13
N LEU A 18 2.72 -7.12 -4.98
CA LEU A 18 3.36 -5.90 -5.42
C LEU A 18 3.65 -6.02 -6.91
N THR A 19 2.98 -5.21 -7.72
CA THR A 19 3.17 -5.14 -9.17
C THR A 19 3.79 -3.79 -9.51
N ILE A 20 4.92 -3.80 -10.20
CA ILE A 20 5.70 -2.59 -10.52
C ILE A 20 5.93 -2.53 -12.03
N ASN A 21 5.57 -1.40 -12.62
CA ASN A 21 5.82 -1.08 -14.03
C ASN A 21 6.88 0.01 -14.11
N TYR A 22 8.12 -0.38 -14.42
CA TYR A 22 9.22 0.56 -14.66
C TYR A 22 9.07 1.16 -16.06
N LYS A 23 8.80 2.46 -16.13
CA LYS A 23 8.58 3.19 -17.39
C LYS A 23 9.88 3.78 -17.92
N ARG A 24 10.76 4.22 -17.03
CA ARG A 24 12.03 4.90 -17.34
C ARG A 24 13.07 4.56 -16.28
N PRO A 25 14.37 4.48 -16.62
CA PRO A 25 15.43 4.33 -15.63
C PRO A 25 15.51 5.58 -14.74
N ILE A 26 15.87 5.37 -13.46
CA ILE A 26 16.21 6.45 -12.52
C ILE A 26 17.73 6.42 -12.36
N ILE A 27 18.40 7.53 -12.69
CA ILE A 27 19.85 7.62 -12.55
C ILE A 27 20.21 7.84 -11.08
N CYS A 28 21.34 7.27 -10.64
CA CYS A 28 21.81 7.49 -9.27
C CYS A 28 22.01 8.98 -8.98
N GLY A 29 21.54 9.42 -7.81
CA GLY A 29 21.57 10.83 -7.41
C GLY A 29 20.38 11.66 -7.90
N THR A 30 19.48 11.10 -8.73
CA THR A 30 18.22 11.76 -9.09
C THR A 30 17.28 11.82 -7.87
N GLU A 31 16.78 13.01 -7.57
CA GLU A 31 15.73 13.22 -6.57
C GLU A 31 14.36 12.90 -7.19
N VAL A 32 13.56 12.11 -6.48
CA VAL A 32 12.25 11.65 -6.95
C VAL A 32 11.17 11.83 -5.89
N LYS A 33 9.95 12.12 -6.33
CA LYS A 33 8.74 12.13 -5.50
C LYS A 33 8.07 10.76 -5.58
N VAL A 34 7.82 10.16 -4.42
CA VAL A 34 7.05 8.91 -4.30
C VAL A 34 5.69 9.22 -3.71
N LEU A 35 4.64 9.12 -4.51
CA LEU A 35 3.25 9.28 -4.05
C LEU A 35 2.60 7.92 -3.95
N ALA A 36 2.10 7.55 -2.77
CA ALA A 36 1.34 6.32 -2.54
C ALA A 36 0.00 6.65 -1.90
N ARG A 37 -1.07 6.00 -2.36
CA ARG A 37 -2.45 6.23 -1.92
C ARG A 37 -3.22 4.93 -1.81
N VAL A 38 -4.14 4.86 -0.85
CA VAL A 38 -5.13 3.78 -0.77
C VAL A 38 -6.19 4.05 -1.83
N GLU A 39 -6.45 3.07 -2.69
CA GLU A 39 -7.53 3.17 -3.69
C GLU A 39 -8.85 2.65 -3.15
N ARG A 40 -8.81 1.51 -2.43
CA ARG A 40 -9.99 0.91 -1.81
C ARG A 40 -9.61 -0.09 -0.73
N ILE A 41 -10.58 -0.41 0.12
CA ILE A 41 -10.45 -1.40 1.19
C ILE A 41 -11.63 -2.34 1.14
N GLU A 42 -11.35 -3.65 1.07
CA GLU A 42 -12.36 -4.72 1.00
C GLU A 42 -12.10 -5.74 2.12
N GLY A 43 -12.75 -5.54 3.26
CA GLY A 43 -12.51 -6.34 4.46
C GLY A 43 -11.05 -6.24 4.92
N ARG A 44 -10.28 -7.34 4.75
CA ARG A 44 -8.84 -7.39 5.09
C ARG A 44 -7.92 -6.94 3.96
N LYS A 45 -8.44 -6.73 2.76
CA LYS A 45 -7.65 -6.36 1.58
C LYS A 45 -7.55 -4.84 1.50
N VAL A 46 -6.34 -4.31 1.51
CA VAL A 46 -6.06 -2.89 1.28
C VAL A 46 -5.33 -2.78 -0.05
N PHE A 47 -5.99 -2.17 -1.04
CA PHE A 47 -5.43 -1.95 -2.37
C PHE A 47 -4.82 -0.55 -2.42
N LEU A 48 -3.56 -0.46 -2.84
CA LEU A 48 -2.85 0.81 -2.96
C LEU A 48 -2.26 0.97 -4.36
N ARG A 49 -2.14 2.23 -4.77
CA ARG A 49 -1.42 2.64 -5.98
C ARG A 49 -0.32 3.63 -5.61
N ALA A 50 0.80 3.56 -6.32
CA ALA A 50 1.88 4.52 -6.21
C ALA A 50 2.47 4.89 -7.55
N GLU A 51 3.06 6.07 -7.56
CA GLU A 51 3.79 6.63 -8.69
C GLU A 51 5.11 7.20 -8.17
N ILE A 52 6.17 7.01 -8.95
CA ILE A 52 7.46 7.67 -8.75
C ILE A 52 7.65 8.64 -9.90
N ARG A 53 7.77 9.92 -9.58
CA ARG A 53 7.95 11.03 -10.54
C ARG A 53 9.21 11.80 -10.23
N ASP A 54 9.74 12.51 -11.21
CA ASP A 54 10.85 13.43 -10.97
C ASP A 54 10.45 14.54 -9.99
N ALA A 55 11.36 14.92 -9.11
CA ALA A 55 11.08 15.92 -8.09
C ALA A 55 10.89 17.33 -8.68
N LYS A 56 11.58 17.64 -9.78
CA LYS A 56 11.57 18.94 -10.45
C LYS A 56 10.58 19.00 -11.60
N ASP A 57 10.42 17.90 -12.34
CA ASP A 57 9.47 17.79 -13.45
C ASP A 57 8.44 16.67 -13.23
N GLU A 58 7.26 17.02 -12.71
CA GLU A 58 6.22 16.05 -12.40
C GLU A 58 5.64 15.32 -13.63
N ALA A 59 5.90 15.80 -14.86
CA ALA A 59 5.53 15.09 -16.08
C ALA A 59 6.39 13.83 -16.31
N VAL A 60 7.60 13.79 -15.76
CA VAL A 60 8.49 12.62 -15.85
C VAL A 60 8.07 11.55 -14.85
N LEU A 61 7.24 10.63 -15.32
CA LEU A 61 6.89 9.40 -14.61
C LEU A 61 7.98 8.32 -14.82
N TYR A 62 8.57 7.85 -13.73
CA TYR A 62 9.56 6.77 -13.74
C TYR A 62 8.93 5.41 -13.51
N THR A 63 7.95 5.31 -12.62
CA THR A 63 7.38 4.03 -12.19
C THR A 63 5.93 4.19 -11.77
N GLU A 64 5.11 3.22 -12.14
CA GLU A 64 3.77 3.03 -11.57
C GLU A 64 3.73 1.69 -10.85
N ALA A 65 3.07 1.63 -9.69
CA ALA A 65 2.93 0.40 -8.95
C ALA A 65 1.52 0.25 -8.38
N THR A 66 1.04 -0.98 -8.34
CA THR A 66 -0.12 -1.39 -7.56
C THR A 66 0.32 -2.38 -6.50
N SER A 67 -0.38 -2.40 -5.37
CA SER A 67 -0.09 -3.37 -4.31
C SER A 67 -1.34 -3.77 -3.56
N LEU A 68 -1.32 -4.98 -3.04
CA LEU A 68 -2.32 -5.52 -2.15
C LEU A 68 -1.65 -5.84 -0.81
N PHE A 69 -2.16 -5.25 0.26
CA PHE A 69 -1.82 -5.59 1.63
C PHE A 69 -2.98 -6.35 2.27
N ILE A 70 -2.65 -7.31 3.13
CA ILE A 70 -3.62 -8.05 3.94
C ILE A 70 -3.43 -7.66 5.39
N THR A 71 -4.49 -7.15 6.02
CA THR A 71 -4.47 -6.81 7.44
C THR A 71 -4.34 -8.09 8.28
N SER A 72 -3.49 -8.01 9.31
CA SER A 72 -3.38 -9.05 10.32
C SER A 72 -4.63 -9.01 11.20
N GLN A 73 -5.23 -10.17 11.41
CA GLN A 73 -6.12 -10.38 12.54
C GLN A 73 -5.32 -11.18 13.55
N SER A 74 -5.01 -10.60 14.71
CA SER A 74 -4.65 -11.43 15.85
C SER A 74 -5.94 -12.03 16.39
N PRO A 75 -6.11 -13.36 16.37
CA PRO A 75 -7.22 -14.02 17.07
C PRO A 75 -7.22 -13.67 18.57
N LEU A 76 -6.04 -13.31 19.11
CA LEU A 76 -5.83 -12.92 20.50
C LEU A 76 -6.30 -11.49 20.83
N LEU A 77 -6.53 -10.63 19.84
CA LEU A 77 -7.01 -9.25 20.03
C LEU A 77 -8.50 -9.10 19.70
N THR A 78 -9.06 -10.03 18.95
CA THR A 78 -10.52 -10.21 18.88
C THR A 78 -10.96 -10.90 20.16
N GLY A 79 -11.53 -10.14 21.10
CA GLY A 79 -12.20 -10.72 22.27
C GLY A 79 -13.19 -11.83 21.88
N PRO A 80 -13.59 -12.70 22.82
CA PRO A 80 -14.41 -13.86 22.53
C PRO A 80 -15.64 -13.44 21.71
N LYS A 81 -15.80 -14.04 20.52
CA LYS A 81 -17.02 -13.88 19.74
C LYS A 81 -18.16 -14.37 20.63
N LYS A 82 -19.09 -13.49 21.01
CA LYS A 82 -20.34 -13.90 21.64
C LYS A 82 -21.01 -14.87 20.69
N VAL A 83 -21.15 -16.12 21.14
CA VAL A 83 -21.96 -17.12 20.47
C VAL A 83 -23.39 -16.77 20.84
N ASP A 84 -24.13 -16.17 19.91
CA ASP A 84 -25.57 -16.00 20.07
C ASP A 84 -26.20 -17.39 19.90
N ILE A 85 -26.60 -17.97 21.02
CA ILE A 85 -27.35 -19.22 21.07
C ILE A 85 -28.83 -18.81 21.00
N SER A 86 -29.47 -19.05 19.86
CA SER A 86 -30.93 -18.98 19.67
C SER A 86 -31.54 -20.37 19.76
#